data_AF-A0A345UML9-F1
#
_entry.id   AF-A0A345UML9-F1
#
_cell.length_a   1.000
_cell.length_b   1.000
_cell.length_c   1.000
_cell.angle_alpha   90.00
_cell.angle_beta   90.00
_cell.angle_gamma   90.00
#
_symmetry.space_group_name_H-M   'P 1'
#
loop_
_entity.id
_entity.type
_entity.pdbx_description
1 polymer ?
#
loop_
_entity_poly.entity_id
_entity_poly.type
_entity_poly.pdbx_seq_one_letter_code
_entity_poly.pdbx_strand_id
1 'polypeptide(L)'
;MTRAQLYIAVMSYEMGILLRNCLTSIEKHAPGIALAIYDDGSRGPETKEVLDEYASKIPVYVNNWRDGQSADPLGGHIKVGGLWTNMQRAFRHARAAGFSYIMFVQDDMQVVGPLDDTFFAEHRAIWADRPDIVQIRISYYRNPLVDPTHDPVRNRICASGRYYMAEPVPQGLNATGIVSIDRLHRAGYAWEKGEHLNNRKSAAQGMYSVFPKTPLIPQLPYPPVVKDRLPRFKRWLNHISDMIFLVGFHPYADLSPAQISALRNRDPEERPVGEVFLTPRKPVKLYRPWCYENSYAHLMVAFKRAFSSAKP
;
A
#
# COMPACT_ATOMS: atom_id res chain seq x y z
N MET A 1 18.47 9.16 2.69
CA MET A 1 17.23 9.59 2.05
C MET A 1 16.89 11.01 2.49
N THR A 2 16.60 11.89 1.55
CA THR A 2 16.07 13.26 1.73
C THR A 2 14.82 13.43 0.87
N ARG A 3 14.08 14.54 1.03
CA ARG A 3 12.93 14.88 0.18
C ARG A 3 13.27 14.82 -1.33
N ALA A 4 14.37 15.46 -1.73
CA ALA A 4 14.79 15.54 -3.13
C ALA A 4 15.19 14.19 -3.74
N GLN A 5 15.48 13.17 -2.91
CA GLN A 5 15.84 11.84 -3.36
C GLN A 5 14.64 10.91 -3.56
N LEU A 6 13.44 11.33 -3.12
CA LEU A 6 12.23 10.51 -3.11
C LEU A 6 11.26 10.94 -4.21
N TYR A 7 10.73 9.96 -4.93
CA TYR A 7 9.62 10.11 -5.88
C TYR A 7 8.40 9.32 -5.38
N ILE A 8 7.24 9.95 -5.31
CA ILE A 8 5.98 9.30 -4.94
C ILE A 8 5.22 8.94 -6.22
N ALA A 9 4.87 7.67 -6.35
CA ALA A 9 4.07 7.15 -7.45
C ALA A 9 2.74 6.61 -6.91
N VAL A 10 1.64 7.30 -7.23
CA VAL A 10 0.29 6.90 -6.83
C VAL A 10 -0.31 6.01 -7.90
N MET A 11 -0.62 4.76 -7.55
CA MET A 11 -1.29 3.79 -8.42
C MET A 11 -2.80 3.94 -8.25
N SER A 12 -3.52 4.14 -9.35
CA SER A 12 -4.97 4.41 -9.35
C SER A 12 -5.74 3.50 -10.29
N TYR A 13 -6.94 3.06 -9.88
CA TYR A 13 -7.94 2.47 -10.78
C TYR A 13 -9.37 2.56 -10.20
N GLU A 14 -10.21 3.42 -10.78
CA GLU A 14 -11.65 3.52 -10.50
C GLU A 14 -12.02 3.80 -9.02
N MET A 15 -11.25 4.68 -8.37
CA MET A 15 -11.39 5.00 -6.94
C MET A 15 -11.43 6.51 -6.64
N GLY A 16 -12.20 7.30 -7.40
CA GLY A 16 -12.22 8.76 -7.35
C GLY A 16 -12.11 9.41 -5.96
N ILE A 17 -13.08 9.19 -5.06
CA ILE A 17 -13.04 9.78 -3.71
C ILE A 17 -11.81 9.38 -2.87
N LEU A 18 -11.35 8.14 -3.02
CA LEU A 18 -10.19 7.61 -2.29
C LEU A 18 -8.90 8.22 -2.85
N LEU A 19 -8.76 8.25 -4.18
CA LEU A 19 -7.65 8.91 -4.86
C LEU A 19 -7.54 10.37 -4.43
N ARG A 20 -8.65 11.10 -4.40
CA ARG A 20 -8.70 12.49 -3.92
C ARG A 20 -8.21 12.62 -2.47
N ASN A 21 -8.61 11.70 -1.60
CA ASN A 21 -8.14 11.68 -0.20
C ASN A 21 -6.64 11.37 -0.09
N CYS A 22 -6.17 10.39 -0.86
CA CYS A 22 -4.76 10.01 -0.94
C CYS A 22 -3.92 11.22 -1.36
N LEU A 23 -4.26 11.85 -2.48
CA LEU A 23 -3.53 13.00 -3.02
C LEU A 23 -3.57 14.21 -2.08
N THR A 24 -4.74 14.59 -1.57
CA THR A 24 -4.87 15.70 -0.61
C THR A 24 -4.02 15.46 0.65
N SER A 25 -3.94 14.20 1.12
CA SER A 25 -3.12 13.86 2.29
C SER A 25 -1.61 13.94 1.98
N ILE A 26 -1.20 13.57 0.77
CA ILE A 26 0.19 13.72 0.30
C ILE A 26 0.54 15.21 0.18
N GLU A 27 -0.29 16.03 -0.45
CA GLU A 27 -0.06 17.49 -0.54
C GLU A 27 0.14 18.12 0.84
N LYS A 28 -0.68 17.70 1.82
CA LYS A 28 -0.60 18.19 3.20
C LYS A 28 0.67 17.76 3.94
N HIS A 29 1.02 16.48 3.87
CA HIS A 29 2.03 15.88 4.75
C HIS A 29 3.38 15.63 4.10
N ALA A 30 3.45 15.68 2.77
CA ALA A 30 4.65 15.44 1.98
C ALA A 30 4.98 16.61 1.03
N PRO A 31 4.95 17.88 1.50
CA PRO A 31 5.19 19.01 0.62
C PRO A 31 6.60 18.98 0.02
N GLY A 32 6.70 19.39 -1.24
CA GLY A 32 7.96 19.49 -1.98
C GLY A 32 8.58 18.15 -2.41
N ILE A 33 7.85 17.03 -2.28
CA ILE A 33 8.28 15.73 -2.82
C ILE A 33 7.71 15.57 -4.24
N ALA A 34 8.53 15.09 -5.17
CA ALA A 34 8.08 14.82 -6.53
C ALA A 34 6.99 13.73 -6.53
N LEU A 35 5.89 13.97 -7.25
CA LEU A 35 4.68 13.15 -7.24
C LEU A 35 4.17 12.96 -8.67
N ALA A 36 3.64 11.78 -8.98
CA ALA A 36 2.84 11.55 -10.17
C ALA A 36 1.76 10.48 -9.94
N ILE A 37 0.73 10.52 -10.79
CA ILE A 37 -0.34 9.53 -10.82
C ILE A 37 -0.11 8.56 -11.98
N TYR A 38 -0.27 7.27 -11.71
CA TYR A 38 -0.26 6.19 -12.70
C TYR A 38 -1.61 5.49 -12.66
N ASP A 39 -2.50 5.91 -13.54
CA ASP A 39 -3.86 5.43 -13.61
C ASP A 39 -4.00 4.28 -14.61
N ASP A 40 -4.70 3.23 -14.22
CA ASP A 40 -4.87 2.01 -15.02
C ASP A 40 -6.05 2.09 -16.01
N GLY A 41 -6.36 3.28 -16.51
CA GLY A 41 -7.38 3.49 -17.55
C GLY A 41 -8.79 3.64 -16.99
N SER A 42 -8.91 4.36 -15.87
CA SER A 42 -10.17 4.69 -15.21
C SER A 42 -11.13 5.42 -16.15
N ARG A 43 -12.40 5.01 -16.10
CA ARG A 43 -13.50 5.51 -16.92
C ARG A 43 -14.57 6.21 -16.10
N GLY A 44 -14.65 5.90 -14.81
CA GLY A 44 -15.59 6.50 -13.86
C GLY A 44 -15.46 8.02 -13.81
N PRO A 45 -16.59 8.75 -13.77
CA PRO A 45 -16.59 10.22 -13.83
C PRO A 45 -15.84 10.85 -12.65
N GLU A 46 -16.02 10.32 -11.44
CA GLU A 46 -15.36 10.84 -10.24
C GLU A 46 -13.83 10.69 -10.31
N THR A 47 -13.32 9.54 -10.78
CA THR A 47 -11.88 9.35 -10.94
C THR A 47 -11.32 10.27 -12.01
N LYS A 48 -12.02 10.42 -13.15
CA LYS A 48 -11.60 11.33 -14.22
C LYS A 48 -11.53 12.78 -13.76
N GLU A 49 -12.52 13.23 -13.00
CA GLU A 49 -12.52 14.58 -12.43
C GLU A 49 -11.26 14.83 -11.59
N VAL A 50 -10.88 13.86 -10.75
CA VAL A 50 -9.64 13.96 -9.94
C VAL A 50 -8.40 13.97 -10.83
N LEU A 51 -8.34 13.10 -11.85
CA LEU A 51 -7.20 13.05 -12.78
C LEU A 51 -7.05 14.37 -13.54
N ASP A 52 -8.14 14.94 -14.04
CA ASP A 52 -8.16 16.20 -14.79
C ASP A 52 -7.74 17.38 -13.90
N GLU A 53 -8.22 17.42 -12.66
CA GLU A 53 -7.81 18.43 -11.67
C GLU A 53 -6.29 18.40 -11.43
N TYR A 54 -5.73 17.21 -11.21
CA TYR A 54 -4.32 17.06 -10.87
C TYR A 54 -3.38 17.10 -12.07
N ALA A 55 -3.86 16.85 -13.29
CA ALA A 55 -3.07 16.93 -14.52
C ALA A 55 -2.46 18.33 -14.76
N SER A 56 -3.06 19.38 -14.19
CA SER A 56 -2.53 20.75 -14.23
C SER A 56 -1.35 20.99 -13.27
N LYS A 57 -1.18 20.13 -12.24
CA LYS A 57 -0.23 20.32 -11.13
C LYS A 57 0.93 19.33 -11.17
N ILE A 58 0.66 18.08 -11.56
CA ILE A 58 1.59 16.97 -11.52
C ILE A 58 1.45 16.08 -12.76
N PRO A 59 2.47 15.29 -13.12
CA PRO A 59 2.33 14.32 -14.19
C PRO A 59 1.25 13.28 -13.89
N VAL A 60 0.37 13.05 -14.87
CA VAL A 60 -0.66 12.01 -14.84
C VAL A 60 -0.45 11.09 -16.04
N TYR A 61 -0.20 9.82 -15.76
CA TYR A 61 0.03 8.78 -16.76
C TYR A 61 -1.16 7.82 -16.77
N VAL A 62 -1.97 7.88 -17.82
CA VAL A 62 -3.14 7.01 -17.99
C VAL A 62 -2.82 5.87 -18.96
N ASN A 63 -3.17 4.65 -18.59
CA ASN A 63 -3.12 3.52 -19.51
C ASN A 63 -4.32 3.54 -20.46
N ASN A 64 -4.06 3.67 -21.76
CA ASN A 64 -5.07 3.55 -22.79
C ASN A 64 -5.22 2.10 -23.22
N TRP A 65 -5.88 1.26 -22.41
CA TRP A 65 -6.29 -0.08 -22.84
C TRP A 65 -7.43 0.04 -23.87
N ARG A 66 -7.09 0.40 -25.12
CA ARG A 66 -8.01 0.24 -26.25
C ARG A 66 -8.06 -1.23 -26.65
N ASP A 67 -9.27 -1.80 -26.68
CA ASP A 67 -9.61 -3.05 -27.37
C ASP A 67 -8.60 -4.21 -27.22
N GLY A 68 -8.23 -4.52 -25.98
CA GLY A 68 -7.43 -5.70 -25.68
C GLY A 68 -5.98 -5.65 -26.17
N GLN A 69 -5.58 -4.70 -27.01
CA GLN A 69 -4.20 -4.61 -27.49
C GLN A 69 -3.40 -3.70 -26.57
N SER A 70 -2.76 -4.29 -25.57
CA SER A 70 -1.64 -3.64 -24.93
C SER A 70 -0.38 -3.92 -25.74
N ALA A 71 0.13 -2.89 -26.40
CA ALA A 71 1.51 -2.85 -26.86
C ALA A 71 2.44 -2.67 -25.64
N ASP A 72 2.53 -3.70 -24.80
CA ASP A 72 3.61 -3.87 -23.82
C ASP A 72 4.28 -5.21 -24.16
N PRO A 73 5.62 -5.27 -24.33
CA PRO A 73 6.35 -6.53 -24.55
C PRO A 73 6.12 -7.61 -23.49
N LEU A 74 5.46 -7.29 -22.36
CA LEU A 74 5.03 -8.25 -21.33
C LEU A 74 3.72 -9.00 -21.67
N GLY A 75 3.41 -9.13 -22.96
CA GLY A 75 2.24 -9.80 -23.55
C GLY A 75 1.50 -10.82 -22.67
N GLY A 76 0.18 -10.65 -22.57
CA GLY A 76 -0.71 -11.68 -22.04
C GLY A 76 -2.01 -11.12 -21.48
N HIS A 77 -3.11 -11.37 -22.19
CA HIS A 77 -4.46 -11.06 -21.74
C HIS A 77 -4.84 -11.82 -20.45
N ILE A 78 -5.77 -11.20 -19.69
CA ILE A 78 -6.67 -11.79 -18.67
C ILE A 78 -6.13 -11.86 -17.21
N LYS A 79 -6.96 -11.32 -16.29
CA LYS A 79 -7.02 -11.46 -14.81
C LYS A 79 -6.22 -10.56 -13.87
N VAL A 80 -5.26 -9.75 -14.31
CA VAL A 80 -4.49 -8.87 -13.41
C VAL A 80 -4.47 -7.49 -14.05
N GLY A 81 -4.97 -6.47 -13.35
CA GLY A 81 -4.87 -5.08 -13.80
C GLY A 81 -3.41 -4.67 -14.06
N GLY A 82 -3.20 -3.53 -14.70
CA GLY A 82 -1.89 -2.99 -15.06
C GLY A 82 -1.06 -2.47 -13.88
N LEU A 83 -1.37 -2.82 -12.63
CA LEU A 83 -0.65 -2.38 -11.43
C LEU A 83 0.87 -2.59 -11.55
N TRP A 84 1.30 -3.83 -11.83
CA TRP A 84 2.73 -4.14 -11.94
C TRP A 84 3.39 -3.46 -13.14
N THR A 85 2.66 -3.32 -14.25
CA THR A 85 3.10 -2.55 -15.42
C THR A 85 3.29 -1.06 -15.06
N ASN A 86 2.36 -0.47 -14.33
CA ASN A 86 2.43 0.91 -13.84
C ASN A 86 3.57 1.11 -12.85
N MET A 87 3.79 0.16 -11.93
CA MET A 87 4.94 0.20 -11.03
C MET A 87 6.26 0.15 -11.81
N GLN A 88 6.37 -0.73 -12.81
CA GLN A 88 7.56 -0.82 -13.65
C GLN A 88 7.78 0.46 -14.49
N ARG A 89 6.71 1.07 -15.00
CA ARG A 89 6.75 2.36 -15.70
C ARG A 89 7.21 3.48 -14.77
N ALA A 90 6.63 3.58 -13.57
CA ALA A 90 7.00 4.56 -12.57
C ALA A 90 8.45 4.42 -12.11
N PHE A 91 8.93 3.20 -11.91
CA PHE A 91 10.33 2.93 -11.60
C PHE A 91 11.27 3.44 -12.70
N ARG A 92 10.93 3.21 -13.97
CA ARG A 92 11.73 3.72 -15.11
C ARG A 92 11.75 5.24 -15.14
N HIS A 93 10.61 5.91 -14.95
CA HIS A 93 10.54 7.36 -14.91
C HIS A 93 11.37 7.94 -13.75
N ALA A 94 11.20 7.41 -12.53
CA ALA A 94 11.93 7.88 -11.36
C ALA A 94 13.45 7.70 -11.52
N ARG A 95 13.88 6.54 -12.03
CA ARG A 95 15.29 6.27 -12.32
C ARG A 95 15.84 7.22 -13.38
N ALA A 96 15.12 7.42 -14.49
CA ALA A 96 15.54 8.33 -15.56
C ALA A 96 15.66 9.78 -15.09
N ALA A 97 14.83 10.18 -14.11
CA ALA A 97 14.88 11.50 -13.49
C ALA A 97 15.91 11.63 -12.34
N GLY A 98 16.70 10.58 -12.07
CA GLY A 98 17.80 10.63 -11.08
C GLY A 98 17.38 10.47 -9.62
N PHE A 99 16.16 10.02 -9.34
CA PHE A 99 15.75 9.73 -7.96
C PHE A 99 16.44 8.48 -7.41
N SER A 100 16.75 8.47 -6.12
CA SER A 100 17.37 7.32 -5.44
C SER A 100 16.34 6.35 -4.85
N TYR A 101 15.13 6.85 -4.57
CA TYR A 101 14.05 6.09 -3.97
C TYR A 101 12.72 6.38 -4.65
N ILE A 102 11.87 5.37 -4.74
CA ILE A 102 10.47 5.49 -5.17
C ILE A 102 9.55 4.96 -4.07
N MET A 103 8.53 5.72 -3.71
CA MET A 103 7.46 5.29 -2.81
C MET A 103 6.22 4.97 -3.64
N PHE A 104 5.82 3.70 -3.62
CA PHE A 104 4.56 3.27 -4.22
C PHE A 104 3.44 3.41 -3.20
N VAL A 105 2.40 4.14 -3.59
CA VAL A 105 1.19 4.39 -2.81
C VAL A 105 -0.02 3.99 -3.65
N GLN A 106 -1.04 3.40 -3.04
CA GLN A 106 -2.31 3.08 -3.72
C GLN A 106 -3.35 4.17 -3.44
N ASP A 107 -4.34 4.28 -4.32
CA ASP A 107 -5.45 5.22 -4.24
C ASP A 107 -6.27 5.09 -2.94
N ASP A 108 -6.34 3.90 -2.35
CA ASP A 108 -6.98 3.61 -1.07
C ASP A 108 -6.11 3.89 0.17
N MET A 109 -4.97 4.57 0.02
CA MET A 109 -4.09 4.93 1.14
C MET A 109 -4.25 6.38 1.59
N GLN A 110 -3.74 6.70 2.77
CA GLN A 110 -3.72 8.06 3.31
C GLN A 110 -2.42 8.31 4.07
N VAL A 111 -1.79 9.47 3.88
CA VAL A 111 -0.71 9.94 4.76
C VAL A 111 -1.35 10.59 6.00
N VAL A 112 -1.03 10.10 7.20
CA VAL A 112 -1.67 10.56 8.45
C VAL A 112 -0.75 11.43 9.33
N GLY A 113 0.49 11.67 8.91
CA GLY A 113 1.43 12.52 9.63
C GLY A 113 2.55 13.02 8.71
N PRO A 114 3.28 14.08 9.12
CA PRO A 114 4.26 14.73 8.26
C PRO A 114 5.42 13.81 7.88
N LEU A 115 5.76 13.79 6.59
CA LEU A 115 7.00 13.23 6.08
C LEU A 115 8.10 14.29 6.23
N ASP A 116 8.53 14.51 7.47
CA ASP A 116 9.52 15.51 7.86
C ASP A 116 10.96 14.97 7.90
N ASP A 117 11.91 15.79 8.33
CA ASP A 117 13.31 15.40 8.43
C ASP A 117 13.53 14.22 9.39
N THR A 118 12.66 14.06 10.40
CA THR A 118 12.69 12.90 11.29
C THR A 118 12.31 11.64 10.53
N PHE A 119 11.23 11.67 9.74
CA PHE A 119 10.85 10.56 8.86
C PHE A 119 12.01 10.16 7.93
N PHE A 120 12.66 11.14 7.29
CA PHE A 120 13.79 10.88 6.40
C PHE A 120 15.03 10.33 7.12
N ALA A 121 15.32 10.81 8.32
CA ALA A 121 16.42 10.32 9.15
C ALA A 121 16.20 8.87 9.59
N GLU A 122 14.98 8.54 10.05
CA GLU A 122 14.59 7.18 10.43
C GLU A 122 14.76 6.21 9.26
N HIS A 123 14.24 6.55 8.08
CA HIS A 123 14.37 5.70 6.90
C HIS A 123 15.80 5.59 6.41
N ARG A 124 16.60 6.66 6.49
CA ARG A 124 18.03 6.61 6.17
C ARG A 124 18.77 5.63 7.09
N ALA A 125 18.45 5.60 8.37
CA ALA A 125 19.04 4.66 9.32
C ALA A 125 18.66 3.22 8.99
N ILE A 126 17.41 2.95 8.60
CA ILE A 126 16.98 1.61 8.15
C ILE A 126 17.77 1.16 6.91
N TRP A 127 17.92 2.03 5.91
CA TRP A 127 18.72 1.69 4.72
C TRP A 127 20.19 1.43 5.05
N ALA A 128 20.76 2.14 6.03
CA ALA A 128 22.15 1.97 6.44
C ALA A 128 22.40 0.67 7.21
N ASP A 129 21.37 0.13 7.88
CA ASP A 129 21.49 -1.05 8.75
C ASP A 129 21.87 -2.31 7.97
N ARG A 130 21.30 -2.52 6.77
CA ARG A 130 21.64 -3.65 5.90
C ARG A 130 21.55 -3.31 4.41
N PRO A 131 22.47 -3.83 3.56
CA PRO A 131 22.45 -3.59 2.11
C PRO A 131 21.41 -4.42 1.34
N ASP A 132 20.91 -5.52 1.91
CA ASP A 132 19.95 -6.46 1.31
C ASP A 132 18.48 -6.08 1.53
N ILE A 133 18.20 -5.08 2.39
CA ILE A 133 16.88 -4.44 2.46
C ILE A 133 16.65 -3.69 1.16
N VAL A 134 15.62 -4.04 0.40
CA VAL A 134 15.28 -3.37 -0.86
C VAL A 134 13.99 -2.56 -0.78
N GLN A 135 13.15 -2.85 0.22
CA GLN A 135 11.89 -2.16 0.46
C GLN A 135 11.66 -1.90 1.95
N ILE A 136 11.23 -0.69 2.27
CA ILE A 136 10.63 -0.33 3.55
C ILE A 136 9.13 -0.22 3.30
N ARG A 137 8.34 -1.11 3.90
CA ARG A 137 6.87 -1.05 3.84
C ARG A 137 6.40 0.23 4.53
N ILE A 138 5.28 0.79 4.11
CA ILE A 138 4.76 2.06 4.65
C ILE A 138 3.47 1.89 5.45
N SER A 139 2.85 0.71 5.36
CA SER A 139 1.58 0.38 5.99
C SER A 139 1.74 0.00 7.45
N TYR A 140 0.68 0.27 8.21
CA TYR A 140 0.49 -0.28 9.56
C TYR A 140 0.36 -1.79 9.51
N TYR A 141 0.63 -2.44 10.64
CA TYR A 141 0.31 -3.86 10.80
C TYR A 141 -1.20 -4.06 10.69
N ARG A 142 -1.58 -5.06 9.90
CA ARG A 142 -2.94 -5.58 9.91
C ARG A 142 -3.10 -6.54 11.09
N ASN A 143 -4.32 -6.67 11.61
CA ASN A 143 -4.59 -7.63 12.68
C ASN A 143 -4.21 -9.05 12.20
N PRO A 144 -3.42 -9.84 12.95
CA PRO A 144 -3.01 -11.18 12.54
C PRO A 144 -4.19 -12.15 12.30
N LEU A 145 -5.36 -11.87 12.88
CA LEU A 145 -6.60 -12.61 12.61
C LEU A 145 -7.10 -12.44 11.17
N VAL A 146 -6.74 -11.33 10.52
CA VAL A 146 -7.07 -11.00 9.12
C VAL A 146 -5.89 -11.33 8.21
N ASP A 147 -4.67 -11.08 8.68
CA ASP A 147 -3.47 -11.30 7.90
C ASP A 147 -2.39 -12.04 8.71
N PRO A 148 -2.31 -13.37 8.57
CA PRO A 148 -1.31 -14.20 9.24
C PRO A 148 0.14 -13.87 8.85
N THR A 149 0.41 -13.08 7.80
CA THR A 149 1.77 -12.63 7.46
C THR A 149 2.27 -11.55 8.41
N HIS A 150 1.36 -10.89 9.14
CA HIS A 150 1.64 -9.93 10.20
C HIS A 150 1.79 -10.60 11.57
N ASP A 151 1.89 -11.93 11.61
CA ASP A 151 2.14 -12.70 12.83
C ASP A 151 3.41 -12.21 13.56
N PRO A 152 3.30 -11.82 14.85
CA PRO A 152 4.43 -11.38 15.67
C PRO A 152 5.56 -12.42 15.77
N VAL A 153 5.26 -13.72 15.66
CA VAL A 153 6.26 -14.79 15.69
C VAL A 153 7.15 -14.74 14.45
N ARG A 154 6.58 -14.33 13.31
CA ARG A 154 7.28 -14.29 12.02
C ARG A 154 8.12 -13.04 11.83
N ASN A 155 7.65 -11.89 12.29
CA ASN A 155 8.36 -10.62 12.14
C ASN A 155 8.95 -10.20 13.48
N ARG A 156 10.28 -10.21 13.62
CA ARG A 156 10.96 -9.80 14.87
C ARG A 156 11.49 -8.38 14.74
N ILE A 157 11.55 -7.65 15.85
CA ILE A 157 12.25 -6.37 15.88
C ILE A 157 13.73 -6.61 15.63
N CYS A 158 14.36 -5.77 14.80
CA CYS A 158 15.80 -5.82 14.60
C CYS A 158 16.56 -5.42 15.89
N ALA A 159 17.83 -5.81 15.99
CA ALA A 159 18.68 -5.46 17.14
C ALA A 159 18.76 -3.94 17.38
N SER A 160 18.64 -3.13 16.33
CA SER A 160 18.67 -1.68 16.44
C SER A 160 17.35 -1.06 16.92
N GLY A 161 16.27 -1.85 17.06
CA GLY A 161 14.95 -1.38 17.48
C GLY A 161 14.22 -0.50 16.46
N ARG A 162 14.64 -0.45 15.18
CA ARG A 162 14.11 0.53 14.18
C ARG A 162 13.05 -0.04 13.25
N TYR A 163 13.06 -1.34 13.01
CA TYR A 163 12.16 -1.98 12.07
C TYR A 163 11.92 -3.44 12.46
N TYR A 164 10.85 -3.99 11.91
CA TYR A 164 10.51 -5.40 12.02
C TYR A 164 10.80 -6.11 10.72
N MET A 165 11.29 -7.33 10.81
CA MET A 165 11.66 -8.14 9.66
C MET A 165 11.40 -9.61 9.96
N ALA A 166 10.99 -10.36 8.94
CA ALA A 166 11.00 -11.81 9.05
C ALA A 166 12.37 -12.37 8.72
N GLU A 167 12.90 -13.13 9.67
CA GLU A 167 14.11 -13.92 9.51
C GLU A 167 13.81 -15.38 9.83
N PRO A 168 14.44 -16.34 9.12
CA PRO A 168 15.43 -16.14 8.05
C PRO A 168 14.81 -15.87 6.65
N VAL A 169 13.49 -15.94 6.50
CA VAL A 169 12.83 -16.00 5.18
C VAL A 169 12.46 -14.60 4.67
N PRO A 170 12.98 -14.16 3.50
CA PRO A 170 12.56 -12.90 2.89
C PRO A 170 11.07 -12.93 2.52
N GLN A 171 10.35 -11.83 2.80
CA GLN A 171 8.90 -11.71 2.53
C GLN A 171 8.56 -11.16 1.15
N GLY A 172 9.56 -10.96 0.31
CA GLY A 172 9.41 -10.41 -1.03
C GLY A 172 8.88 -8.97 -1.08
N LEU A 173 8.71 -8.46 -2.30
CA LEU A 173 8.32 -7.08 -2.60
C LEU A 173 6.81 -6.91 -2.71
N ASN A 174 6.28 -5.91 -2.00
CA ASN A 174 4.86 -5.55 -2.01
C ASN A 174 4.58 -4.44 -3.01
N ALA A 175 3.31 -4.30 -3.38
CA ALA A 175 2.83 -3.23 -4.24
C ALA A 175 2.96 -1.83 -3.60
N THR A 176 3.10 -1.74 -2.28
CA THR A 176 3.23 -0.48 -1.53
C THR A 176 4.51 -0.46 -0.70
N GLY A 177 5.13 0.72 -0.59
CA GLY A 177 6.37 0.90 0.17
C GLY A 177 7.40 1.76 -0.54
N ILE A 178 8.45 2.12 0.20
CA ILE A 178 9.62 2.82 -0.32
C ILE A 178 10.65 1.80 -0.80
N VAL A 179 11.06 1.92 -2.04
CA VAL A 179 11.99 1.02 -2.70
C VAL A 179 13.26 1.77 -3.07
N SER A 180 14.42 1.15 -2.85
CA SER A 180 15.69 1.69 -3.32
C SER A 180 15.87 1.39 -4.81
N ILE A 181 15.93 2.45 -5.62
CA ILE A 181 16.12 2.34 -7.08
C ILE A 181 17.46 1.70 -7.39
N ASP A 182 18.53 2.15 -6.74
CA ASP A 182 19.88 1.64 -6.97
C ASP A 182 20.05 0.17 -6.58
N ARG A 183 19.41 -0.28 -5.49
CA ARG A 183 19.49 -1.68 -5.06
C ARG A 183 18.76 -2.60 -6.03
N LEU A 184 17.54 -2.25 -6.42
CA LEU A 184 16.79 -3.04 -7.41
C LEU A 184 17.46 -3.03 -8.77
N HIS A 185 17.99 -1.88 -9.20
CA HIS A 185 18.67 -1.78 -10.49
C HIS A 185 19.94 -2.64 -10.54
N ARG A 186 20.78 -2.60 -9.50
CA ARG A 186 21.99 -3.44 -9.41
C ARG A 186 21.67 -4.94 -9.40
N ALA A 187 20.54 -5.33 -8.84
CA ALA A 187 20.07 -6.71 -8.85
C ALA A 187 19.41 -7.13 -10.18
N GLY A 188 19.30 -6.23 -11.17
CA GLY A 188 18.59 -6.50 -12.42
C GLY A 188 17.10 -6.80 -12.20
N TYR A 189 16.51 -6.27 -11.13
CA TYR A 189 15.11 -6.55 -10.81
C TYR A 189 14.17 -5.88 -11.80
N ALA A 190 13.21 -6.66 -12.28
CA ALA A 190 12.08 -6.19 -13.07
C ALA A 190 10.81 -6.84 -12.53
N TRP A 191 9.74 -6.04 -12.41
CA TRP A 191 8.45 -6.53 -11.93
C TRP A 191 7.85 -7.51 -12.92
N GLU A 192 7.29 -8.59 -12.39
CA GLU A 192 6.55 -9.59 -13.14
C GLU A 192 5.05 -9.44 -12.91
N LYS A 193 4.27 -10.05 -13.79
CA LYS A 193 2.81 -10.01 -13.69
C LYS A 193 2.31 -10.97 -12.61
N GLY A 194 2.15 -10.46 -11.40
CA GLY A 194 1.52 -11.18 -10.28
C GLY A 194 2.33 -11.12 -9.00
N GLU A 195 1.63 -10.94 -7.89
CA GLU A 195 2.24 -10.77 -6.57
C GLU A 195 3.06 -11.98 -6.14
N HIS A 196 2.54 -13.20 -6.32
CA HIS A 196 3.27 -14.43 -5.99
C HIS A 196 4.59 -14.54 -6.77
N LEU A 197 4.62 -14.16 -8.06
CA LEU A 197 5.83 -14.23 -8.86
C LEU A 197 6.88 -13.23 -8.36
N ASN A 198 6.46 -11.98 -8.11
CA ASN A 198 7.35 -10.96 -7.53
C ASN A 198 7.88 -11.38 -6.16
N ASN A 199 7.04 -11.92 -5.29
CA ASN A 199 7.44 -12.39 -3.96
C ASN A 199 8.46 -13.55 -4.04
N ARG A 200 8.20 -14.53 -4.92
CA ARG A 200 9.12 -15.65 -5.13
C ARG A 200 10.46 -15.20 -5.71
N LYS A 201 10.43 -14.29 -6.69
CA LYS A 201 11.63 -13.77 -7.37
C LYS A 201 12.52 -12.98 -6.42
N SER A 202 11.92 -12.03 -5.69
CA SER A 202 12.65 -11.24 -4.70
C SER A 202 13.22 -12.11 -3.57
N ALA A 203 12.45 -13.07 -3.06
CA ALA A 203 12.97 -14.04 -2.09
C ALA A 203 14.15 -14.87 -2.62
N ALA A 204 14.07 -15.34 -3.87
CA ALA A 204 15.16 -16.08 -4.52
C ALA A 204 16.43 -15.23 -4.74
N GLN A 205 16.29 -13.90 -4.77
CA GLN A 205 17.41 -12.95 -4.89
C GLN A 205 17.90 -12.42 -3.53
N GLY A 206 17.42 -12.98 -2.41
CA GLY A 206 17.85 -12.57 -1.06
C GLY A 206 17.39 -11.15 -0.67
N MET A 207 16.31 -10.67 -1.28
CA MET A 207 15.81 -9.31 -1.09
C MET A 207 14.84 -9.22 0.08
N TYR A 208 15.15 -8.34 1.04
CA TYR A 208 14.32 -8.14 2.22
C TYR A 208 13.41 -6.92 2.12
N SER A 209 12.21 -7.08 2.66
CA SER A 209 11.26 -6.01 2.92
C SER A 209 11.03 -5.92 4.42
N VAL A 210 11.05 -4.70 4.96
CA VAL A 210 10.94 -4.46 6.42
C VAL A 210 9.78 -3.55 6.74
N PHE A 211 9.22 -3.68 7.95
CA PHE A 211 8.21 -2.77 8.47
C PHE A 211 8.87 -1.73 9.38
N PRO A 212 8.74 -0.43 9.12
CA PRO A 212 9.31 0.60 9.99
C PRO A 212 8.61 0.56 11.34
N LYS A 213 9.33 0.96 12.40
CA LYS A 213 8.70 1.15 13.71
C LYS A 213 7.60 2.21 13.62
N THR A 214 7.77 3.27 12.84
CA THR A 214 6.83 4.41 12.81
C THR A 214 6.16 4.53 11.42
N PRO A 215 5.18 3.68 11.07
CA PRO A 215 4.44 3.84 9.81
C PRO A 215 3.55 5.08 9.87
N LEU A 216 3.41 5.80 8.76
CA LEU A 216 2.60 7.03 8.65
C LEU A 216 1.63 7.00 7.45
N ILE A 217 1.56 5.88 6.72
CA ILE A 217 0.77 5.77 5.48
C ILE A 217 -0.09 4.50 5.53
N PRO A 218 -1.20 4.50 6.30
CA PRO A 218 -2.14 3.39 6.31
C PRO A 218 -2.95 3.27 5.01
N GLN A 219 -3.43 2.05 4.76
CA GLN A 219 -4.57 1.81 3.88
C GLN A 219 -5.87 2.14 4.62
N LEU A 220 -6.85 2.66 3.91
CA LEU A 220 -8.18 2.92 4.46
C LEU A 220 -8.91 1.61 4.75
N PRO A 221 -9.73 1.56 5.82
CA PRO A 221 -10.45 0.36 6.19
C PRO A 221 -11.72 0.23 5.34
N TYR A 222 -12.04 -1.01 4.99
CA TYR A 222 -13.18 -1.42 4.19
C TYR A 222 -13.33 -0.62 2.88
N PRO A 223 -12.28 -0.57 2.04
CA PRO A 223 -12.37 0.15 0.78
C PRO A 223 -13.39 -0.50 -0.16
N PRO A 224 -14.14 0.28 -0.94
CA PRO A 224 -14.89 -0.26 -2.06
C PRO A 224 -13.95 -1.00 -3.01
N VAL A 225 -14.46 -2.06 -3.65
CA VAL A 225 -13.71 -2.83 -4.64
C VAL A 225 -14.53 -2.86 -5.92
N VAL A 226 -13.87 -2.65 -7.07
CA VAL A 226 -14.49 -2.75 -8.38
C VAL A 226 -14.95 -4.20 -8.64
N LYS A 227 -16.24 -4.39 -8.90
CA LYS A 227 -16.92 -5.70 -8.98
C LYS A 227 -17.63 -5.95 -10.32
N ASP A 228 -17.37 -5.10 -11.31
CA ASP A 228 -17.98 -5.07 -12.64
C ASP A 228 -17.89 -6.42 -13.40
N ARG A 229 -16.80 -7.17 -13.17
CA ARG A 229 -16.51 -8.46 -13.83
C ARG A 229 -16.95 -9.70 -13.03
N LEU A 230 -17.63 -9.54 -11.89
CA LEU A 230 -18.14 -10.67 -11.10
C LEU A 230 -19.51 -11.17 -11.61
N PRO A 231 -19.78 -12.49 -11.58
CA PRO A 231 -21.10 -13.05 -11.83
C PRO A 231 -22.18 -12.43 -10.94
N ARG A 232 -23.43 -12.32 -11.44
CA ARG A 232 -24.55 -11.64 -10.76
C ARG A 232 -24.75 -12.09 -9.30
N PHE A 233 -24.77 -13.40 -9.03
CA PHE A 233 -24.93 -13.93 -7.67
C PHE A 233 -23.76 -13.52 -6.75
N LYS A 234 -22.52 -13.62 -7.23
CA LYS A 234 -21.35 -13.17 -6.46
C LYS A 234 -21.37 -11.67 -6.20
N ARG A 235 -21.83 -10.87 -7.17
CA ARG A 235 -22.00 -9.43 -7.01
C ARG A 235 -23.04 -9.09 -5.93
N TRP A 236 -24.17 -9.80 -5.92
CA TRP A 236 -25.20 -9.65 -4.89
C TRP A 236 -24.67 -10.03 -3.49
N LEU A 237 -23.96 -11.17 -3.34
CA LEU A 237 -23.32 -11.52 -2.07
C LEU A 237 -22.29 -10.49 -1.61
N ASN A 238 -21.51 -9.95 -2.56
CA ASN A 238 -20.55 -8.88 -2.26
C ASN A 238 -21.26 -7.60 -1.81
N HIS A 239 -22.42 -7.27 -2.36
CA HIS A 239 -23.20 -6.10 -1.94
C HIS A 239 -23.75 -6.27 -0.52
N ILE A 240 -24.26 -7.46 -0.18
CA ILE A 240 -24.67 -7.77 1.20
C ILE A 240 -23.48 -7.65 2.15
N SER A 241 -22.34 -8.21 1.78
CA SER A 241 -21.10 -8.09 2.55
C SER A 241 -20.72 -6.62 2.78
N ASP A 242 -20.78 -5.79 1.73
CA ASP A 242 -20.49 -4.36 1.83
C ASP A 242 -21.44 -3.64 2.77
N MET A 243 -22.73 -3.97 2.74
CA MET A 243 -23.71 -3.40 3.68
C MET A 243 -23.43 -3.80 5.12
N ILE A 244 -23.11 -5.08 5.37
CA ILE A 244 -22.84 -5.60 6.72
C ILE A 244 -21.57 -4.95 7.31
N PHE A 245 -20.51 -4.84 6.52
CA PHE A 245 -19.23 -4.31 6.98
C PHE A 245 -19.07 -2.80 6.79
N LEU A 246 -20.13 -2.11 6.35
CA LEU A 246 -20.13 -0.68 6.08
C LEU A 246 -19.00 -0.28 5.12
N VAL A 247 -18.78 -1.03 4.03
CA VAL A 247 -17.75 -0.72 3.02
C VAL A 247 -17.99 0.67 2.44
N GLY A 248 -16.92 1.46 2.30
CA GLY A 248 -17.02 2.81 1.78
C GLY A 248 -15.81 3.69 2.11
N PHE A 249 -16.07 4.98 2.27
CA PHE A 249 -15.04 5.99 2.48
C PHE A 249 -14.87 6.33 3.97
N HIS A 250 -13.84 5.76 4.59
CA HIS A 250 -13.52 5.91 6.02
C HIS A 250 -12.14 6.51 6.25
N PRO A 251 -11.92 7.78 5.89
CA PRO A 251 -10.61 8.42 6.04
C PRO A 251 -10.22 8.53 7.52
N TYR A 252 -8.91 8.51 7.80
CA TYR A 252 -8.38 8.70 9.15
C TYR A 252 -8.25 10.17 9.52
N ALA A 253 -8.33 10.46 10.82
CA ALA A 253 -7.81 11.71 11.38
C ALA A 253 -6.28 11.76 11.25
N ASP A 254 -5.75 12.97 11.14
CA ASP A 254 -4.31 13.15 11.22
C ASP A 254 -3.82 12.84 12.63
N LEU A 255 -2.61 12.30 12.73
CA LEU A 255 -1.93 12.10 13.98
C LEU A 255 -1.39 13.43 14.49
N SER A 256 -1.72 13.74 15.74
CA SER A 256 -1.08 14.84 16.47
C SER A 256 0.40 14.56 16.73
N PRO A 257 1.22 15.60 16.98
CA PRO A 257 2.61 15.41 17.38
C PRO A 257 2.79 14.49 18.60
N ALA A 258 1.86 14.55 19.56
CA ALA A 258 1.85 13.67 20.72
C ALA A 258 1.61 12.20 20.35
N GLN A 259 0.68 11.91 19.43
CA GLN A 259 0.44 10.55 18.94
C GLN A 259 1.61 10.00 18.14
N ILE A 260 2.26 10.82 17.30
CA ILE A 260 3.46 10.40 16.56
C ILE A 260 4.62 10.13 17.53
N SER A 261 4.80 10.97 18.54
CA SER A 261 5.80 10.76 19.59
C SER A 261 5.52 9.47 20.37
N ALA A 262 4.28 9.23 20.78
CA ALA A 262 3.87 8.00 21.44
C ALA A 262 4.12 6.77 20.55
N LEU A 263 3.73 6.83 19.27
CA LEU A 263 4.00 5.78 18.30
C LEU A 263 5.50 5.50 18.20
N ARG A 264 6.35 6.51 18.09
CA ARG A 264 7.82 6.35 18.00
C ARG A 264 8.44 5.75 19.27
N ASN A 265 7.97 6.19 20.43
CA ASN A 265 8.55 5.83 21.73
C ASN A 265 7.94 4.58 22.38
N ARG A 266 6.90 3.99 21.78
CA ARG A 266 6.29 2.75 22.28
C ARG A 266 7.32 1.63 22.43
N ASP A 267 6.96 0.65 23.26
CA ASP A 267 7.69 -0.62 23.36
C ASP A 267 7.81 -1.25 21.97
N PRO A 268 9.01 -1.56 21.46
CA PRO A 268 9.16 -2.24 20.17
C PRO A 268 8.36 -3.53 20.05
N GLU A 269 8.07 -4.26 21.14
CA GLU A 269 7.21 -5.44 21.08
C GLU A 269 5.74 -5.10 20.79
N GLU A 270 5.29 -3.88 21.13
CA GLU A 270 3.98 -3.36 20.73
C GLU A 270 4.00 -3.03 19.24
N ARG A 271 3.24 -3.80 18.44
CA ARG A 271 3.21 -3.61 16.98
C ARG A 271 2.29 -2.45 16.59
N PRO A 272 2.65 -1.68 15.53
CA PRO A 272 1.85 -0.55 15.09
C PRO A 272 0.63 -1.05 14.31
N VAL A 273 -0.36 -1.62 15.00
CA VAL A 273 -1.59 -2.14 14.42
C VAL A 273 -2.55 -0.99 14.13
N GLY A 274 -3.08 -0.91 12.91
CA GLY A 274 -3.90 0.23 12.47
C GLY A 274 -5.08 0.56 13.40
N GLU A 275 -5.81 -0.46 13.86
CA GLU A 275 -6.99 -0.32 14.75
C GLU A 275 -6.69 0.25 16.15
N VAL A 276 -5.42 0.20 16.57
CA VAL A 276 -4.95 0.68 17.88
C VAL A 276 -4.50 2.14 17.77
N PHE A 277 -3.80 2.48 16.70
CA PHE A 277 -3.13 3.79 16.55
C PHE A 277 -3.89 4.79 15.67
N LEU A 278 -4.89 4.34 14.92
CA LEU A 278 -5.64 5.17 13.98
C LEU A 278 -7.09 5.33 14.40
N THR A 279 -7.63 6.52 14.12
CA THR A 279 -9.03 6.85 14.39
C THR A 279 -9.68 7.37 13.10
N PRO A 280 -10.81 6.80 12.65
CA PRO A 280 -11.57 7.38 11.54
C PRO A 280 -11.99 8.82 11.84
N ARG A 281 -11.96 9.69 10.82
CA ARG A 281 -12.32 11.13 10.94
C ARG A 281 -13.76 11.32 11.43
N LYS A 282 -14.67 10.46 10.99
CA LYS A 282 -16.06 10.43 11.44
C LYS A 282 -16.23 9.35 12.49
N PRO A 283 -17.05 9.55 13.53
CA PRO A 283 -17.34 8.53 14.54
C PRO A 283 -18.21 7.43 13.93
N VAL A 284 -17.58 6.53 13.17
CA VAL A 284 -18.20 5.35 12.59
C VAL A 284 -17.68 4.12 13.32
N LYS A 285 -18.58 3.29 13.84
CA LYS A 285 -18.22 2.03 14.49
C LYS A 285 -18.00 0.96 13.42
N LEU A 286 -16.79 0.91 12.89
CA LEU A 286 -16.38 -0.13 11.95
C LEU A 286 -16.25 -1.48 12.67
N TYR A 287 -16.62 -2.55 11.98
CA TYR A 287 -16.43 -3.91 12.48
C TYR A 287 -14.94 -4.18 12.71
N ARG A 288 -14.56 -4.90 13.77
CA ARG A 288 -13.17 -5.27 14.05
C ARG A 288 -13.00 -6.80 14.00
N PRO A 289 -11.88 -7.30 13.47
CA PRO A 289 -10.76 -6.55 12.89
C PRO A 289 -11.13 -5.90 11.54
N TRP A 290 -10.48 -4.78 11.23
CA TRP A 290 -10.65 -4.04 9.97
C TRP A 290 -10.16 -4.89 8.79
N CYS A 291 -10.90 -4.84 7.69
CA CYS A 291 -10.50 -5.40 6.41
C CYS A 291 -9.92 -4.29 5.54
N TYR A 292 -8.79 -4.53 4.87
CA TYR A 292 -8.15 -3.56 3.95
C TYR A 292 -8.19 -4.08 2.50
N GLU A 293 -9.09 -5.02 2.24
CA GLU A 293 -9.25 -5.71 0.97
C GLU A 293 -10.75 -5.90 0.71
N ASN A 294 -11.12 -6.93 -0.06
CA ASN A 294 -12.51 -7.25 -0.30
C ASN A 294 -13.20 -7.80 0.97
N SER A 295 -14.25 -7.09 1.41
CA SER A 295 -15.14 -7.48 2.51
C SER A 295 -15.65 -8.93 2.43
N TYR A 296 -15.84 -9.46 1.21
CA TYR A 296 -16.30 -10.83 0.99
C TYR A 296 -15.32 -11.88 1.53
N ALA A 297 -14.00 -11.64 1.45
CA ALA A 297 -13.01 -12.54 2.04
C ALA A 297 -13.18 -12.60 3.57
N HIS A 298 -13.45 -11.44 4.18
CA HIS A 298 -13.70 -11.32 5.62
C HIS A 298 -14.99 -12.05 6.04
N LEU A 299 -16.06 -11.93 5.24
CA LEU A 299 -17.30 -12.68 5.45
C LEU A 299 -17.05 -14.19 5.45
N MET A 300 -16.26 -14.70 4.49
CA MET A 300 -15.94 -16.12 4.40
C MET A 300 -15.09 -16.62 5.58
N VAL A 301 -14.17 -15.80 6.09
CA VAL A 301 -13.39 -16.14 7.31
C VAL A 301 -14.29 -16.19 8.53
N ALA A 302 -15.19 -15.21 8.68
CA ALA A 302 -16.17 -15.18 9.78
C ALA A 302 -17.10 -16.41 9.75
N PHE A 303 -17.62 -16.77 8.58
CA PHE A 303 -18.43 -17.98 8.41
C PHE A 303 -17.64 -19.25 8.74
N LYS A 304 -16.42 -19.43 8.20
CA LYS A 304 -15.59 -20.60 8.50
C LYS A 304 -15.34 -20.76 10.00
N ARG A 305 -15.14 -19.66 10.73
CA ARG A 305 -14.97 -19.69 12.19
C ARG A 305 -16.24 -20.13 12.91
N ALA A 306 -17.37 -19.51 12.61
CA ALA A 306 -18.65 -19.86 13.23
C ALA A 306 -19.01 -21.34 13.05
N PHE A 307 -18.72 -21.92 11.88
CA PHE A 307 -18.94 -23.34 11.59
C PHE A 307 -17.84 -24.28 12.13
N SER A 308 -16.63 -23.78 12.38
CA SER A 308 -15.56 -24.59 13.00
C SER A 308 -15.69 -24.63 14.53
N SER A 309 -16.24 -23.59 15.16
CA SER A 309 -16.63 -23.58 16.58
C SER A 309 -17.94 -24.33 16.86
N ALA A 310 -18.65 -24.75 15.81
CA ALA A 310 -19.91 -25.49 15.90
C ALA A 310 -19.73 -27.01 15.67
N LYS A 311 -18.48 -27.50 15.56
CA LYS A 311 -18.18 -28.93 15.66
C LYS A 311 -17.83 -29.25 17.12
N PRO A 312 -18.62 -30.12 17.79
CA PRO A 312 -18.37 -30.50 19.18
C PRO A 312 -17.06 -31.28 19.36
#